data_AF-A0A2E0S2Z0-F1
#
_entry.id   AF-A0A2E0S2Z0-F1
#
_cell.length_a   1.000
_cell.length_b   1.000
_cell.length_c   1.000
_cell.angle_alpha   90.00
_cell.angle_beta   90.00
_cell.angle_gamma   90.00
#
_symmetry.space_group_name_H-M   'P 1'
#
loop_
_entity.id
_entity.type
_entity.pdbx_description
1 polymer ?
#
loop_
_entity_poly.entity_id
_entity_poly.type
_entity_poly.pdbx_seq_one_letter_code
_entity_poly.pdbx_strand_id
1 'polypeptide(L)'
;MVVVVLVCTGRKYDEWYVDNIQHMIQNNLNYDDIYIIREGEGNVFDKLKMFKDCTDDVNYLYFDLDIIIKGSVEHLIKDDFTLINAWWREPLHTPLNSSIMSWKGDCSHIYDKFFEDEDYSRVKYWKGIDEYIYKEIDYNTYDDKVCWSYPWNRQELDYSICLFNHDFAPAMKIKGWMEKYVLLKTS
;
A
#
# COMPACT_ATOMS: atom_id res chain seq x y z
N MET A 1 -13.08 -2.50 -14.76
CA MET A 1 -11.87 -3.32 -14.60
C MET A 1 -11.09 -2.80 -13.41
N VAL A 2 -10.65 -3.68 -12.53
CA VAL A 2 -9.85 -3.40 -11.34
C VAL A 2 -8.55 -4.19 -11.42
N VAL A 3 -7.43 -3.51 -11.38
CA VAL A 3 -6.09 -4.10 -11.38
C VAL A 3 -5.46 -3.86 -10.02
N VAL A 4 -5.11 -4.94 -9.31
CA VAL A 4 -4.38 -4.83 -8.05
C VAL A 4 -2.90 -4.64 -8.34
N VAL A 5 -2.29 -3.64 -7.71
CA VAL A 5 -0.87 -3.33 -7.93
C VAL A 5 -0.08 -3.67 -6.68
N LEU A 6 1.00 -4.43 -6.85
CA LEU A 6 1.91 -4.82 -5.77
C LEU A 6 3.34 -4.42 -6.12
N VAL A 7 4.08 -3.91 -5.15
CA VAL A 7 5.50 -3.53 -5.32
C VAL A 7 6.35 -4.44 -4.43
N CYS A 8 7.07 -5.36 -5.07
CA CYS A 8 7.96 -6.33 -4.43
C CYS A 8 9.38 -6.20 -4.97
N THR A 9 10.04 -5.09 -4.65
CA THR A 9 11.42 -4.79 -5.08
C THR A 9 12.44 -5.10 -3.97
N GLY A 10 13.70 -5.27 -4.37
CA GLY A 10 14.80 -5.54 -3.44
C GLY A 10 14.70 -6.90 -2.75
N ARG A 11 15.07 -6.96 -1.47
CA ARG A 11 15.12 -8.20 -0.66
C ARG A 11 14.31 -8.13 0.63
N LYS A 12 13.52 -7.08 0.79
CA LYS A 12 12.76 -6.79 2.01
C LYS A 12 11.61 -7.78 2.22
N TYR A 13 10.94 -8.17 1.14
CA TYR A 13 9.86 -9.14 1.15
C TYR A 13 10.23 -10.34 0.27
N ASP A 14 9.91 -11.56 0.75
CA ASP A 14 9.96 -12.79 -0.02
C ASP A 14 8.63 -13.02 -0.75
N GLU A 15 8.60 -14.01 -1.66
CA GLU A 15 7.39 -14.33 -2.46
C GLU A 15 6.16 -14.61 -1.59
N TRP A 16 6.38 -15.14 -0.39
CA TRP A 16 5.31 -15.37 0.57
C TRP A 16 4.46 -14.13 0.80
N TYR A 17 5.03 -12.92 0.85
CA TYR A 17 4.20 -11.72 1.09
C TYR A 17 3.31 -11.38 -0.11
N VAL A 18 3.79 -11.60 -1.33
CA VAL A 18 3.00 -11.42 -2.55
C VAL A 18 1.87 -12.45 -2.57
N ASP A 19 2.22 -13.73 -2.42
CA ASP A 19 1.24 -14.83 -2.36
C ASP A 19 0.22 -14.59 -1.25
N ASN A 20 0.66 -14.05 -0.11
CA ASN A 20 -0.21 -13.77 1.02
C ASN A 20 -1.24 -12.67 0.70
N ILE A 21 -0.84 -11.59 0.01
CA ILE A 21 -1.81 -10.60 -0.47
C ILE A 21 -2.81 -11.25 -1.42
N GLN A 22 -2.34 -12.02 -2.40
CA GLN A 22 -3.20 -12.71 -3.38
C GLN A 22 -4.23 -13.61 -2.68
N HIS A 23 -3.79 -14.39 -1.69
CA HIS A 23 -4.66 -15.23 -0.87
C HIS A 23 -5.75 -14.41 -0.15
N MET A 24 -5.36 -13.30 0.47
CA MET A 24 -6.30 -12.47 1.23
C MET A 24 -7.28 -11.72 0.33
N ILE A 25 -6.87 -11.24 -0.85
CA ILE A 25 -7.80 -10.52 -1.76
C ILE A 25 -8.75 -11.46 -2.50
N GLN A 26 -8.38 -12.72 -2.73
CA GLN A 26 -9.16 -13.68 -3.53
C GLN A 26 -10.63 -13.81 -3.09
N ASN A 27 -10.91 -13.66 -1.79
CA ASN A 27 -12.27 -13.72 -1.23
C ASN A 27 -12.79 -12.36 -0.72
N ASN A 28 -12.02 -11.29 -0.84
CA ASN A 28 -12.31 -9.99 -0.23
C ASN A 28 -12.38 -8.84 -1.25
N LEU A 29 -12.05 -9.09 -2.52
CA LEU A 29 -12.05 -8.11 -3.60
C LEU A 29 -12.37 -8.80 -4.94
N ASN A 30 -13.26 -8.20 -5.72
CA ASN A 30 -13.47 -8.53 -7.12
C ASN A 30 -12.47 -7.73 -7.96
N TYR A 31 -11.46 -8.42 -8.48
CA TYR A 31 -10.43 -7.84 -9.34
C TYR A 31 -10.29 -8.65 -10.62
N ASP A 32 -9.75 -8.00 -11.66
CA ASP A 32 -9.58 -8.59 -12.99
C ASP A 32 -8.13 -9.05 -13.23
N ASP A 33 -7.15 -8.34 -12.68
CA ASP A 33 -5.72 -8.68 -12.84
C ASP A 33 -4.86 -8.21 -11.66
N ILE A 34 -3.63 -8.72 -11.58
CA ILE A 34 -2.62 -8.32 -10.60
C ILE A 34 -1.33 -7.93 -11.33
N TYR A 35 -0.94 -6.67 -11.20
CA TYR A 35 0.32 -6.15 -11.70
C TYR A 35 1.37 -6.10 -10.59
N ILE A 36 2.51 -6.78 -10.78
CA ILE A 36 3.55 -6.88 -9.75
C ILE A 36 4.86 -6.27 -10.24
N ILE A 37 5.29 -5.20 -9.58
CA ILE A 37 6.55 -4.51 -9.84
C ILE A 37 7.67 -5.23 -9.07
N ARG A 38 8.61 -5.81 -9.81
CA ARG A 38 9.74 -6.58 -9.26
C ARG A 38 11.08 -5.85 -9.35
N GLU A 39 11.22 -4.96 -10.32
CA GLU A 39 12.48 -4.25 -10.57
C GLU A 39 12.51 -2.92 -9.83
N GLY A 40 13.59 -2.66 -9.10
CA GLY A 40 13.75 -1.45 -8.29
C GLY A 40 14.95 -1.52 -7.36
N GLU A 41 15.23 -0.41 -6.69
CA GLU A 41 16.36 -0.27 -5.77
C GLU A 41 16.10 -0.94 -4.41
N GLY A 42 14.87 -1.36 -4.14
CA GLY A 42 14.42 -1.91 -2.87
C GLY A 42 14.10 -0.84 -1.82
N ASN A 43 13.80 0.40 -2.23
CA ASN A 43 13.45 1.49 -1.32
C ASN A 43 12.00 1.95 -1.48
N VAL A 44 11.57 2.86 -0.62
CA VAL A 44 10.17 3.34 -0.57
C VAL A 44 9.71 4.09 -1.82
N PHE A 45 10.64 4.65 -2.61
CA PHE A 45 10.31 5.38 -3.83
C PHE A 45 10.08 4.46 -5.03
N ASP A 46 10.44 3.17 -4.97
CA ASP A 46 10.08 2.21 -6.02
C ASP A 46 8.56 2.13 -6.22
N LYS A 47 7.77 2.46 -5.20
CA LYS A 47 6.31 2.58 -5.32
C LYS A 47 5.91 3.54 -6.43
N LEU A 48 6.65 4.63 -6.66
CA LEU A 48 6.31 5.62 -7.69
C LEU A 48 6.24 5.00 -9.10
N LYS A 49 6.95 3.89 -9.35
CA LYS A 49 6.91 3.20 -10.65
C LYS A 49 5.51 2.76 -11.04
N MET A 50 4.63 2.47 -10.08
CA MET A 50 3.24 2.12 -10.41
C MET A 50 2.53 3.23 -11.18
N PHE A 51 2.80 4.51 -10.89
CA PHE A 51 2.17 5.61 -11.62
C PHE A 51 2.69 5.75 -13.04
N LYS A 52 3.92 5.29 -13.31
CA LYS A 52 4.49 5.24 -14.65
C LYS A 52 3.96 4.06 -15.46
N ASP A 53 3.85 2.90 -14.83
CA ASP A 53 3.57 1.63 -15.51
C ASP A 53 2.05 1.38 -15.65
N CYS A 54 1.24 1.89 -14.72
CA CYS A 54 -0.21 1.67 -14.65
C CYS A 54 -0.97 2.92 -15.11
N THR A 55 -1.15 3.06 -16.43
CA THR A 55 -1.73 4.26 -17.08
C THR A 55 -2.98 3.99 -17.92
N ASP A 56 -3.44 2.73 -18.00
CA ASP A 56 -4.65 2.38 -18.73
C ASP A 56 -5.90 2.94 -18.04
N ASP A 57 -6.97 3.18 -18.79
CA ASP A 57 -8.26 3.68 -18.28
C ASP A 57 -9.04 2.61 -17.49
N VAL A 58 -8.50 2.25 -16.33
CA VAL A 58 -8.95 1.17 -15.43
C VAL A 58 -8.77 1.63 -13.99
N ASN A 59 -9.45 0.98 -13.04
CA ASN A 59 -9.20 1.23 -11.63
C ASN A 59 -7.97 0.46 -11.18
N TYR A 60 -7.04 1.14 -10.53
CA TYR A 60 -5.89 0.56 -9.87
C TYR A 60 -6.09 0.61 -8.35
N LEU A 61 -5.69 -0.46 -7.67
CA LEU A 61 -5.69 -0.55 -6.21
C LEU A 61 -4.36 -1.12 -5.74
N TYR A 62 -3.55 -0.27 -5.12
CA TYR A 62 -2.26 -0.63 -4.56
C TYR A 62 -2.39 -1.09 -3.11
N PHE A 63 -1.64 -2.14 -2.76
CA PHE A 63 -1.43 -2.56 -1.38
C PHE A 63 0.08 -2.71 -1.08
N ASP A 64 0.51 -2.16 0.06
CA ASP A 64 1.76 -2.61 0.66
C ASP A 64 1.67 -4.10 1.01
N LEU A 65 2.82 -4.78 0.98
CA LEU A 65 2.92 -6.22 1.19
C LEU A 65 2.80 -6.63 2.66
N ASP A 66 2.83 -5.68 3.58
CA ASP A 66 2.79 -5.90 5.04
C ASP A 66 1.46 -5.45 5.66
N ILE A 67 0.37 -5.87 5.02
CA ILE A 67 -0.98 -5.65 5.52
C ILE A 67 -1.69 -6.98 5.71
N ILE A 68 -2.73 -6.99 6.53
CA ILE A 68 -3.70 -8.10 6.60
C ILE A 68 -5.06 -7.58 6.17
N ILE A 69 -5.68 -8.27 5.21
CA ILE A 69 -7.05 -8.04 4.76
C ILE A 69 -7.92 -9.18 5.32
N LYS A 70 -8.86 -8.82 6.20
CA LYS A 70 -9.71 -9.76 6.96
C LYS A 70 -11.14 -9.88 6.42
N GLY A 71 -11.55 -8.93 5.59
CA GLY A 71 -12.91 -8.80 5.11
C GLY A 71 -12.94 -7.95 3.84
N SER A 72 -14.14 -7.73 3.30
CA SER A 72 -14.31 -7.03 2.03
C SER A 72 -13.64 -5.66 2.00
N VAL A 73 -12.98 -5.36 0.88
CA VAL A 73 -12.25 -4.11 0.61
C VAL A 73 -12.71 -3.41 -0.66
N GLU A 74 -13.88 -3.76 -1.19
CA GLU A 74 -14.48 -3.14 -2.40
C GLU A 74 -14.60 -1.61 -2.28
N HIS A 75 -14.89 -1.12 -1.08
CA HIS A 75 -15.04 0.30 -0.79
C HIS A 75 -13.75 1.12 -1.00
N LEU A 76 -12.60 0.46 -1.18
CA LEU A 76 -11.33 1.11 -1.45
C LEU A 76 -11.15 1.51 -2.92
N ILE A 77 -11.97 0.99 -3.83
CA ILE A 77 -11.89 1.36 -5.24
C ILE A 77 -12.39 2.80 -5.41
N LYS A 78 -11.52 3.69 -5.91
CA LYS A 78 -11.82 5.11 -6.14
C LYS A 78 -11.29 5.55 -7.50
N ASP A 79 -12.09 6.38 -8.17
CA ASP A 79 -11.70 6.98 -9.45
C ASP A 79 -10.62 8.06 -9.23
N ASP A 80 -10.81 8.95 -8.25
CA ASP A 80 -9.83 9.97 -7.91
C ASP A 80 -8.66 9.39 -7.10
N PHE A 81 -7.45 9.94 -7.28
CA PHE A 81 -6.26 9.52 -6.52
C PHE A 81 -6.49 9.66 -5.01
N THR A 82 -6.65 8.52 -4.35
CA THR A 82 -7.08 8.42 -2.96
C THR A 82 -6.15 7.53 -2.16
N LEU A 83 -5.72 7.98 -0.99
CA LEU A 83 -4.90 7.22 -0.06
C LEU A 83 -5.39 7.33 1.38
N ILE A 84 -4.76 6.60 2.29
CA ILE A 84 -5.23 6.54 3.69
C ILE A 84 -4.70 7.68 4.54
N ASN A 85 -5.58 8.17 5.41
CA ASN A 85 -5.22 9.00 6.54
C ASN A 85 -4.71 8.12 7.70
N ALA A 86 -3.48 8.35 8.14
CA ALA A 86 -2.82 7.67 9.25
C ALA A 86 -3.28 8.24 10.61
N TRP A 87 -4.59 8.15 10.88
CA TRP A 87 -5.26 8.72 12.05
C TRP A 87 -4.74 8.25 13.42
N TRP A 88 -3.91 7.21 13.45
CA TRP A 88 -3.24 6.68 14.65
C TRP A 88 -1.87 7.30 14.93
N ARG A 89 -1.32 8.10 14.01
CA ARG A 89 -0.02 8.77 14.19
C ARG A 89 -0.18 10.06 14.99
N GLU A 90 0.87 10.43 15.70
CA GLU A 90 0.94 11.73 16.40
C GLU A 90 0.91 12.89 15.39
N PRO A 91 0.34 14.07 15.74
CA PRO A 91 0.14 15.20 14.82
C PRO A 91 1.40 15.76 14.15
N LEU A 92 2.59 15.48 14.70
CA LEU A 92 3.88 15.91 14.14
C LEU A 92 4.35 15.04 12.96
N HIS A 93 3.71 13.90 12.71
CA HIS A 93 4.00 13.03 11.57
C HIS A 93 3.18 13.43 10.35
N THR A 94 3.65 13.03 9.17
CA THR A 94 2.84 13.12 7.95
C THR A 94 1.53 12.36 8.17
N PRO A 95 0.37 13.03 7.99
CA PRO A 95 -0.93 12.43 8.24
C PRO A 95 -1.32 11.39 7.18
N LEU A 96 -0.58 11.30 6.08
CA LEU A 96 -0.81 10.31 5.03
C LEU A 96 -0.05 9.01 5.26
N ASN A 97 -0.57 7.94 4.70
CA ASN A 97 0.13 6.67 4.55
C ASN A 97 -0.17 6.07 3.16
N SER A 98 0.88 5.69 2.44
CA SER A 98 0.82 5.11 1.09
C SER A 98 0.75 3.59 1.06
N SER A 99 0.33 2.93 2.14
CA SER A 99 0.14 1.47 2.17
C SER A 99 -1.10 1.03 1.41
N ILE A 100 -2.03 1.94 1.14
CA ILE A 100 -3.21 1.71 0.31
C ILE A 100 -3.42 2.96 -0.54
N MET A 101 -3.46 2.77 -1.85
CA MET A 101 -3.76 3.85 -2.81
C MET A 101 -4.72 3.31 -3.88
N SER A 102 -5.69 4.13 -4.30
CA SER A 102 -6.56 3.83 -5.43
C SER A 102 -6.63 5.02 -6.36
N TRP A 103 -6.68 4.74 -7.67
CA TRP A 103 -6.83 5.75 -8.71
C TRP A 103 -7.38 5.08 -9.97
N LYS A 104 -7.93 5.89 -10.88
CA LYS A 104 -8.31 5.44 -12.21
C LYS A 104 -7.53 6.18 -13.29
N GLY A 105 -7.15 5.46 -14.33
CA GLY A 105 -6.48 6.05 -15.48
C GLY A 105 -5.05 6.48 -15.19
N ASP A 106 -4.62 7.53 -15.88
CA ASP A 106 -3.23 7.99 -15.90
C ASP A 106 -2.92 8.97 -14.75
N CYS A 107 -2.08 8.53 -13.82
CA CYS A 107 -1.49 9.36 -12.75
C CYS A 107 0.03 9.54 -12.89
N SER A 108 0.60 9.36 -14.08
CA SER A 108 2.04 9.44 -14.37
C SER A 108 2.70 10.75 -13.95
N HIS A 109 1.95 11.85 -13.90
CA HIS A 109 2.41 13.14 -13.38
C HIS A 109 3.01 13.06 -11.96
N ILE A 110 2.57 12.11 -11.13
CA ILE A 110 3.12 11.85 -9.78
C ILE A 110 4.55 11.28 -9.89
N TYR A 111 4.79 10.40 -10.87
CA TYR A 111 6.13 9.90 -11.14
C TYR A 111 7.00 11.01 -11.76
N ASP A 112 6.52 11.64 -12.83
CA ASP A 112 7.29 12.62 -13.60
C ASP A 112 7.77 13.79 -12.74
N LYS A 113 6.91 14.32 -11.86
CA LYS A 113 7.26 15.42 -10.96
C LYS A 113 8.35 15.03 -9.94
N PHE A 114 8.40 13.78 -9.49
CA PHE A 114 9.46 13.33 -8.57
C PHE A 114 10.81 13.18 -9.29
N PHE A 115 10.77 12.64 -10.51
CA PHE A 115 11.96 12.29 -11.30
C PHE A 115 12.47 13.43 -12.21
N GLU A 116 11.81 14.60 -12.22
CA GLU A 116 12.33 15.81 -12.87
C GLU A 116 13.73 16.20 -12.34
N ASP A 117 13.94 16.09 -11.02
CA ASP A 117 15.24 16.15 -10.35
C ASP A 117 15.25 15.14 -9.19
N GLU A 118 15.58 13.90 -9.50
CA GLU A 118 15.52 12.78 -8.56
C GLU A 118 16.42 12.97 -7.34
N ASP A 119 17.65 13.46 -7.54
CA ASP A 119 18.61 13.68 -6.46
C ASP A 119 18.07 14.73 -5.47
N TYR A 120 17.54 15.84 -5.99
CA TYR A 120 16.91 16.87 -5.17
C TYR A 120 15.67 16.32 -4.44
N SER A 121 14.80 15.60 -5.14
CA SER A 121 13.58 15.01 -4.58
C SER A 121 13.88 14.04 -3.44
N ARG A 122 14.85 13.14 -3.61
CA ARG A 122 15.25 12.18 -2.56
C ARG A 122 15.78 12.87 -1.31
N VAL A 123 16.51 13.98 -1.46
CA VAL A 123 16.99 14.79 -0.33
C VAL A 123 15.83 15.55 0.33
N LYS A 124 14.94 16.16 -0.47
CA LYS A 124 13.81 16.97 0.01
C LYS A 124 12.77 16.14 0.74
N TYR A 125 12.44 14.95 0.24
CA TYR A 125 11.43 14.03 0.79
C TYR A 125 12.06 12.83 1.49
N TRP A 126 13.13 13.06 2.26
CA TRP A 126 13.89 12.00 2.92
C TRP A 126 13.05 11.12 3.88
N LYS A 127 11.86 11.57 4.31
CA LYS A 127 10.93 10.74 5.09
C LYS A 127 10.17 9.70 4.27
N GLY A 128 10.23 9.81 2.93
CA GLY A 128 9.64 8.86 1.99
C GLY A 128 8.47 9.44 1.17
N ILE A 129 7.84 8.54 0.41
CA ILE A 129 6.77 8.89 -0.54
C ILE A 129 5.55 9.55 0.12
N ASP A 130 5.20 9.20 1.37
CA ASP A 130 4.10 9.83 2.10
C ASP A 130 4.31 11.35 2.21
N GLU A 131 5.54 11.79 2.49
CA GLU A 131 5.91 13.21 2.59
C GLU A 131 5.89 13.89 1.23
N TYR A 132 6.33 13.20 0.18
CA TYR A 132 6.28 13.70 -1.18
C TYR A 132 4.83 13.98 -1.62
N ILE A 133 3.95 12.98 -1.53
CA ILE A 133 2.53 13.12 -1.90
C ILE A 133 1.89 14.25 -1.10
N TYR A 134 2.10 14.29 0.23
CA TYR A 134 1.50 15.29 1.10
C TYR A 134 1.89 16.73 0.73
N LYS A 135 3.10 16.95 0.22
CA LYS A 135 3.62 18.29 -0.07
C LYS A 135 3.38 18.74 -1.51
N GLU A 136 3.27 17.81 -2.44
CA GLU A 136 3.44 18.11 -3.87
C GLU A 136 2.30 17.67 -4.77
N ILE A 137 1.44 16.77 -4.32
CA ILE A 137 0.43 16.12 -5.15
C ILE A 137 -0.95 16.46 -4.63
N ASP A 138 -1.90 16.68 -5.52
CA ASP A 138 -3.31 16.78 -5.16
C ASP A 138 -3.84 15.36 -4.91
N TYR A 139 -4.42 15.15 -3.73
CA TYR A 139 -4.89 13.83 -3.30
C TYR A 139 -6.20 13.93 -2.54
N ASN A 140 -6.94 12.83 -2.53
CA ASN A 140 -8.08 12.59 -1.65
C ASN A 140 -7.70 11.61 -0.54
N THR A 141 -8.49 11.59 0.53
CA THR A 141 -8.40 10.54 1.55
C THR A 141 -9.75 9.85 1.73
N TYR A 142 -9.73 8.58 2.13
CA TYR A 142 -10.96 7.91 2.55
C TYR A 142 -11.62 8.65 3.71
N ASP A 143 -12.94 8.87 3.63
CA ASP A 143 -13.71 9.61 4.63
C ASP A 143 -13.72 8.92 6.01
N ASP A 144 -13.73 7.58 6.01
CA ASP A 144 -13.75 6.75 7.20
C ASP A 144 -12.38 6.18 7.55
N LYS A 145 -12.24 5.74 8.80
CA LYS A 145 -11.10 4.94 9.26
C LYS A 145 -11.19 3.55 8.62
N VAL A 146 -10.56 3.36 7.46
CA VAL A 146 -10.62 2.08 6.71
C VAL A 146 -9.69 0.99 7.27
N CYS A 147 -8.68 1.37 8.06
CA CYS A 147 -7.69 0.46 8.62
C CYS A 147 -7.18 0.94 9.97
N TRP A 148 -6.48 0.07 10.70
CA TRP A 148 -5.66 0.44 11.84
C TRP A 148 -4.22 -0.06 11.68
N SER A 149 -3.34 0.44 12.54
CA SER A 149 -1.94 0.06 12.59
C SER A 149 -1.68 -0.92 13.74
N TYR A 150 -1.07 -2.07 13.43
CA TYR A 150 -0.62 -3.05 14.41
C TYR A 150 0.35 -2.46 15.45
N PRO A 151 1.34 -1.62 15.07
CA PRO A 151 2.16 -0.89 16.04
C PRO A 151 1.35 -0.06 17.05
N TRP A 152 0.21 0.51 16.64
CA TRP A 152 -0.66 1.30 17.50
C TRP A 152 -1.52 0.43 18.41
N ASN A 153 -2.13 -0.63 17.87
CA ASN A 153 -2.88 -1.61 18.65
C ASN A 153 -2.69 -3.03 18.10
N ARG A 154 -2.08 -3.89 18.92
CA ARG A 154 -1.73 -5.26 18.55
C ARG A 154 -2.92 -6.23 18.59
N GLN A 155 -4.04 -5.82 19.17
CA GLN A 155 -5.26 -6.61 19.21
C GLN A 155 -5.96 -6.63 17.85
N GLU A 156 -6.76 -7.66 17.61
CA GLU A 156 -7.66 -7.72 16.47
C GLU A 156 -8.81 -6.72 16.69
N LEU A 157 -8.91 -5.71 15.82
CA LEU A 157 -9.97 -4.71 15.87
C LEU A 157 -10.99 -4.92 14.75
N ASP A 158 -12.17 -4.32 14.88
CA ASP A 158 -13.25 -4.42 13.91
C ASP A 158 -13.05 -3.46 12.71
N TYR A 159 -12.02 -3.73 11.91
CA TYR A 159 -11.79 -3.13 10.60
C TYR A 159 -11.43 -4.23 9.60
N SER A 160 -11.64 -3.99 8.31
CA SER A 160 -11.24 -4.94 7.26
C SER A 160 -9.72 -5.05 7.11
N ILE A 161 -8.94 -4.02 7.45
CA ILE A 161 -7.50 -4.00 7.20
C ILE A 161 -6.67 -3.61 8.42
N CYS A 162 -5.55 -4.31 8.63
CA CYS A 162 -4.51 -3.97 9.58
C CYS A 162 -3.15 -3.78 8.88
N LEU A 163 -2.47 -2.67 9.15
CA LEU A 163 -1.14 -2.36 8.61
C LEU A 163 -0.03 -2.74 9.61
N PHE A 164 1.04 -3.39 9.14
CA PHE A 164 2.19 -3.75 9.97
C PHE A 164 3.36 -2.76 9.84
N ASN A 165 3.32 -1.80 8.91
CA ASN A 165 4.27 -0.68 8.81
C ASN A 165 5.74 -1.12 8.88
N HIS A 166 6.18 -1.88 7.89
CA HIS A 166 7.52 -2.43 7.69
C HIS A 166 8.10 -3.25 8.85
N ASP A 167 8.45 -2.60 9.95
CA ASP A 167 9.22 -3.16 11.05
C ASP A 167 8.47 -4.31 11.75
N PHE A 168 7.14 -4.32 11.64
CA PHE A 168 6.31 -5.38 12.21
C PHE A 168 5.83 -6.40 11.19
N ALA A 169 6.23 -6.32 9.91
CA ALA A 169 5.87 -7.32 8.90
C ALA A 169 6.17 -8.78 9.34
N PRO A 170 7.29 -9.09 10.03
CA PRO A 170 7.54 -10.43 10.54
C PRO A 170 6.48 -10.94 11.52
N ALA A 171 5.74 -10.06 12.21
CA ALA A 171 4.67 -10.44 13.13
C ALA A 171 3.47 -11.08 12.40
N MET A 172 3.33 -10.90 11.08
CA MET A 172 2.31 -11.61 10.30
C MET A 172 2.56 -13.13 10.27
N LYS A 173 3.81 -13.57 10.50
CA LYS A 173 4.23 -14.98 10.43
C LYS A 173 4.31 -15.67 11.80
N ILE A 174 4.03 -14.96 12.90
CA ILE A 174 4.05 -15.55 14.25
C ILE A 174 2.64 -15.93 14.71
N LYS A 175 2.57 -16.81 15.71
CA LYS A 175 1.30 -17.23 16.31
C LYS A 175 0.54 -16.04 16.89
N GLY A 176 -0.74 -15.90 16.52
CA GLY A 176 -1.58 -14.77 16.90
C GLY A 176 -2.88 -14.75 16.12
N TRP A 177 -3.68 -13.70 16.27
CA TRP A 177 -4.97 -13.59 15.56
C TRP A 177 -4.80 -13.55 14.03
N MET A 178 -3.64 -13.11 13.55
CA MET A 178 -3.26 -13.03 12.14
C MET A 178 -3.30 -14.38 11.42
N GLU A 179 -3.04 -15.48 12.12
CA GLU A 179 -2.93 -16.83 11.55
C GLU A 179 -4.21 -17.31 10.86
N LYS A 180 -5.36 -16.69 11.19
CA LYS A 180 -6.66 -16.96 10.57
C LYS A 180 -6.75 -16.48 9.12
N TYR A 181 -5.91 -15.51 8.74
CA TYR A 181 -6.05 -14.74 7.50
C TYR A 181 -4.86 -14.93 6.55
N VAL A 182 -3.70 -15.33 7.05
CA VAL A 182 -2.48 -15.43 6.26
C VAL A 182 -2.26 -16.83 5.70
N LEU A 183 -1.47 -16.93 4.62
CA LEU A 183 -0.94 -18.20 4.14
C LEU A 183 -0.03 -18.83 5.18
N LEU A 184 -0.45 -19.97 5.71
CA LEU A 184 0.41 -20.79 6.56
C LEU A 184 1.52 -21.40 5.71
N LYS A 185 2.79 -21.22 6.11
CA LYS A 185 3.89 -21.98 5.51
C LYS A 185 3.61 -23.45 5.77
N THR A 186 3.41 -24.23 4.70
CA THR A 186 3.45 -25.69 4.79
C THR A 186 4.83 -26.08 5.32
N SER A 187 4.82 -26.74 6.47
CA SER A 187 5.99 -27.31 7.16
C SER A 187 6.82 -28.23 6.27
#